data_AF-A0A950Z3N3-F1
#
_entry.id   AF-A0A950Z3N3-F1
#
_cell.length_a   1.000
_cell.length_b   1.000
_cell.length_c   1.000
_cell.angle_alpha   90.00
_cell.angle_beta   90.00
_cell.angle_gamma   90.00
#
_symmetry.space_group_name_H-M   'P 1'
#
loop_
_entity.id
_entity.type
_entity.pdbx_description
1 polymer ?
#
loop_
_entity_poly.entity_id
_entity_poly.type
_entity_poly.pdbx_seq_one_letter_code
_entity_poly.pdbx_strand_id
1 'polypeptide(L)' 'MTCPVIDRIKSGLLALENEEGIRILYACESGSRAWGFPSPDSDYDVRF' A
#
# COMPACT_ATOMS: atom_id res chain seq x y z
N MET A 1 -7.09 11.89 11.50
CA MET A 1 -5.62 11.86 11.57
C MET A 1 -5.16 10.80 10.58
N THR A 2 -4.89 11.17 9.32
CA THR A 2 -4.48 10.20 8.30
C THR A 2 -2.95 10.06 8.32
N CYS A 3 -2.47 8.86 8.02
CA CYS A 3 -1.04 8.60 7.85
C CYS A 3 -0.64 8.97 6.42
N PRO A 4 0.26 9.95 6.19
CA PRO A 4 0.60 10.43 4.84
C PRO A 4 1.06 9.33 3.88
N VAL A 5 1.70 8.27 4.41
CA VAL A 5 2.18 7.14 3.60
C VAL A 5 1.03 6.27 3.09
N ILE A 6 0.03 6.01 3.92
CA ILE A 6 -1.15 5.22 3.52
C ILE A 6 -1.96 5.96 2.45
N ASP A 7 -2.03 7.29 2.55
CA ASP A 7 -2.70 8.11 1.53
C ASP A 7 -1.97 8.04 0.18
N ARG A 8 -0.62 8.02 0.19
CA ARG A 8 0.20 7.81 -1.01
C ARG A 8 -0.05 6.44 -1.64
N ILE A 9 -0.08 5.38 -0.83
CA ILE A 9 -0.35 4.01 -1.31
C ILE A 9 -1.73 3.93 -1.96
N LYS A 10 -2.77 4.44 -1.30
CA LYS A 10 -4.13 4.45 -1.85
C LYS A 10 -4.22 5.21 -3.16
N SER A 11 -3.56 6.36 -3.24
CA SER A 11 -3.52 7.17 -4.47
C SER A 11 -2.83 6.42 -5.62
N GLY A 12 -1.76 5.69 -5.32
CA GLY A 12 -1.08 4.83 -6.30
C GLY A 12 -1.94 3.66 -6.78
N LEU A 13 -2.65 2.98 -5.87
CA LEU A 13 -3.57 1.90 -6.25
C LEU A 13 -4.71 2.42 -7.15
N LEU A 14 -5.28 3.58 -6.82
CA LEU A 14 -6.31 4.22 -7.65
C LEU A 14 -5.78 4.62 -9.02
N ALA A 15 -4.55 5.15 -9.12
CA ALA A 15 -3.94 5.45 -10.40
C ALA A 15 -3.77 4.18 -11.24
N LEU A 16 -3.26 3.10 -10.64
CA LEU A 16 -3.08 1.81 -11.30
C LEU A 16 -4.41 1.21 -11.81
N GLU A 17 -5.48 1.28 -11.01
CA GLU A 17 -6.82 0.85 -11.46
C GLU A 17 -7.27 1.62 -12.72
N ASN A 18 -7.05 2.93 -12.75
CA ASN A 18 -7.43 3.77 -13.89
C ASN A 18 -6.54 3.54 -15.13
N GLU A 19 -5.23 3.40 -14.94
CA GLU A 19 -4.25 3.21 -16.01
C GLU A 19 -4.45 1.85 -16.73
N GLU A 20 -4.69 0.79 -15.95
CA GLU A 20 -4.84 -0.56 -16.48
C GLU A 20 -6.31 -0.92 -16.80
N GLY A 21 -7.27 -0.07 -16.41
CA GLY A 21 -8.71 -0.35 -16.59
C GLY A 21 -9.19 -1.56 -15.78
N ILE A 22 -8.53 -1.86 -14.67
CA ILE A 22 -8.84 -2.98 -13.78
C ILE A 22 -9.47 -2.48 -12.48
N ARG A 23 -9.99 -3.43 -11.70
CA ARG A 23 -10.45 -3.17 -10.33
C ARG A 23 -9.66 -4.00 -9.34
N ILE A 24 -9.00 -3.33 -8.40
CA ILE A 24 -8.31 -3.95 -7.27
C ILE A 24 -9.35 -4.20 -6.18
N LEU A 25 -9.78 -5.45 -6.06
CA LEU A 25 -10.83 -5.83 -5.09
C LEU A 25 -10.30 -5.86 -3.65
N TYR A 26 -9.02 -6.15 -3.48
CA TYR A 26 -8.36 -6.26 -2.20
C TYR A 26 -6.89 -5.90 -2.33
N ALA A 27 -6.37 -5.15 -1.37
CA ALA A 27 -4.94 -4.91 -1.21
C ALA A 27 -4.58 -5.04 0.26
N CYS A 28 -3.43 -5.65 0.54
CA CYS A 28 -2.91 -5.77 1.91
C CYS A 28 -1.44 -5.43 1.99
N GLU A 29 -1.02 -5.06 3.20
CA GLU A 29 0.39 -4.91 3.54
C GLU A 29 0.99 -6.28 3.85
N SER A 30 2.15 -6.61 3.26
CA SER A 30 2.79 -7.93 3.39
C SER A 30 4.26 -7.85 3.85
N GLY A 31 4.65 -6.78 4.53
CA GLY A 31 6.05 -6.46 4.88
C GLY A 31 6.37 -6.53 6.37
N SER A 32 7.60 -6.20 6.75
CA SER A 32 8.08 -6.20 8.15
C SER A 32 7.17 -5.38 9.09
N ARG A 33 6.59 -4.30 8.58
CA ARG A 33 5.59 -3.47 9.25
C ARG A 33 4.29 -4.23 9.55
N ALA A 34 3.78 -5.03 8.61
CA ALA A 34 2.60 -5.88 8.83
C ALA A 34 2.87 -6.99 9.85
N TRP A 35 4.10 -7.52 9.88
CA TRP A 35 4.52 -8.55 10.83
C TRP A 35 4.87 -8.01 12.22
N GLY A 36 4.90 -6.68 12.42
CA GLY A 36 5.21 -6.06 13.71
C GLY A 36 6.70 -5.99 14.04
N PHE A 37 7.58 -6.21 13.06
CA PHE A 37 9.03 -6.08 13.21
C PHE A 37 9.66 -5.06 12.25
N PRO A 38 9.13 -3.82 12.12
CA PRO A 38 9.74 -2.83 11.25
C PRO A 38 11.00 -2.23 11.88
N SER A 39 12.00 -2.00 11.05
CA SER A 39 13.09 -1.06 11.31
C SER A 39 12.69 0.37 10.88
N PRO A 40 13.43 1.42 11.31
CA PRO A 40 13.24 2.77 10.80
C PRO A 40 13.29 2.87 9.27
N ASP A 41 14.12 2.01 8.65
CA ASP A 41 14.35 1.98 7.21
C ASP A 41 13.36 1.06 6.45
N SER A 42 12.42 0.42 7.17
CA SER A 42 11.43 -0.46 6.53
C SER A 42 10.48 0.32 5.62
N ASP A 43 10.31 -0.18 4.41
CA ASP A 43 9.35 0.28 3.42
C ASP A 43 7.95 -0.33 3.67
N TYR A 44 7.06 -0.21 2.67
CA TYR A 44 5.69 -0.71 2.71
C TYR A 44 5.47 -1.64 1.52
N ASP A 45 5.46 -2.95 1.77
CA ASP A 45 5.12 -3.96 0.77
C ASP A 45 3.60 -4.06 0.61
N VAL A 46 3.07 -3.73 -0.56
CA VAL A 46 1.63 -3.83 -0.86
C VAL A 46 1.40 -4.91 -1.92
N ARG A 47 0.43 -5.81 -1.68
CA ARG A 47 0.02 -6.90 -2.57
C ARG A 47 -1.46 -6.77 -2.90
N PHE A 48 -1.86 -7.12 -4.13
CA PHE A 48 -3.22 -7.02 -4.64
C PHE A 48 -3.45 -7.98 -5.81
#